data_AF-A0AAD6SQ93-F1
#
_entry.id   AF-A0AAD6SQ93-F1
#
_cell.length_a   1.000
_cell.length_b   1.000
_cell.length_c   1.000
_cell.angle_alpha   90.00
_cell.angle_beta   90.00
_cell.angle_gamma   90.00
#
_symmetry.space_group_name_H-M   'P 1'
#
loop_
_entity.id
_entity.type
_entity.pdbx_description
1 polymer ?
#
loop_
_entity_poly.entity_id
_entity_poly.type
_entity_poly.pdbx_seq_one_letter_code
_entity_poly.pdbx_strand_id
1 'polypeptide(L)'
;MLGYEDDDDEGEGDREEGEEDDEADDGDDDEDGPEDMVAFRRGVRVAAVQRFEKNRRPGGRKTQNAMVRAWNEFTTIHTGSKKIPDNIIDEHSLLLYIKFCAERPKRDRKGNDIPGTFVGASQLKKLFFGALRIRKEHDANLPTLARTRPATSVIVYDSIKTRIDEALTRDSRSSSRFEFLETY
;
A
#
# COMPACT_ATOMS: atom_id res chain seq x y z
N MET A 1 -4.75 -21.21 -6.60
CA MET A 1 -4.40 -20.58 -7.89
C MET A 1 -4.40 -19.08 -7.71
N LEU A 2 -3.23 -18.44 -7.61
CA LEU A 2 -3.03 -16.99 -7.76
C LEU A 2 -1.62 -16.76 -8.34
N GLY A 3 -1.54 -16.80 -9.67
CA GLY A 3 -0.45 -16.21 -10.45
C GLY A 3 -0.79 -14.75 -10.75
N TYR A 4 0.25 -13.92 -10.72
CA TYR A 4 0.26 -12.63 -11.38
C TYR A 4 0.94 -12.87 -12.73
N GLU A 5 0.13 -12.86 -13.79
CA GLU A 5 0.44 -12.69 -15.23
C GLU A 5 -0.61 -11.60 -15.62
N ASP A 6 -0.30 -10.42 -16.15
CA ASP A 6 0.58 -10.07 -17.28
C ASP A 6 0.39 -11.04 -18.44
N ASP A 7 -0.86 -11.12 -18.90
CA ASP A 7 -1.15 -11.31 -20.32
C ASP A 7 -1.09 -9.92 -20.95
N ASP A 8 0.02 -9.62 -21.62
CA ASP A 8 0.08 -8.61 -22.67
C ASP A 8 -0.76 -9.12 -23.85
N ASP A 9 -2.04 -8.75 -23.86
CA ASP A 9 -2.83 -8.67 -25.10
C ASP A 9 -2.85 -7.20 -25.51
N GLU A 10 -2.20 -6.92 -26.64
CA GLU A 10 -2.05 -5.59 -27.23
C GLU A 10 -3.43 -5.03 -27.61
N GLY A 11 -4.03 -4.30 -26.69
CA GLY A 11 -5.09 -3.34 -26.97
C GLY A 11 -4.55 -1.93 -26.82
N GLU A 12 -4.21 -1.28 -27.93
CA GLU A 12 -4.06 0.18 -28.00
C GLU A 12 -5.35 0.83 -27.51
N GLY A 13 -5.39 1.15 -26.23
CA GLY A 13 -6.45 1.91 -25.59
C GLY A 13 -5.78 2.97 -24.76
N ASP A 14 -5.82 4.20 -25.27
CA ASP A 14 -5.35 5.43 -24.65
C ASP A 14 -5.57 5.39 -23.13
N ARG A 15 -4.49 5.13 -22.38
CA ARG A 15 -4.52 5.06 -20.92
C ARG A 15 -4.43 6.48 -20.40
N GLU A 16 -5.59 7.11 -20.22
CA GLU A 16 -5.69 8.17 -19.21
C GLU A 16 -5.46 7.51 -17.85
N GLU A 17 -4.21 7.58 -17.38
CA GLU A 17 -3.89 7.37 -15.98
C GLU A 17 -4.66 8.44 -15.20
N GLY A 18 -5.82 8.06 -14.67
CA GLY A 18 -6.53 8.87 -13.70
C GLY A 18 -5.62 9.06 -12.50
N GLU A 19 -4.94 10.21 -12.47
CA GLU A 19 -4.31 10.77 -11.29
C GLU A 19 -5.45 10.91 -10.25
N GLU A 20 -5.53 9.94 -9.33
CA GLU A 20 -6.31 10.08 -8.10
C GLU A 20 -5.58 11.14 -7.25
N ASP A 21 -5.76 12.40 -7.62
CA ASP A 21 -5.38 13.56 -6.82
C ASP A 21 -6.36 13.67 -5.65
N ASP A 22 -6.15 12.79 -4.67
CA ASP A 22 -6.81 12.87 -3.38
C ASP A 22 -6.10 13.96 -2.56
N GLU A 23 -6.31 15.24 -2.91
CA GLU A 23 -6.09 16.33 -1.97
C GLU A 23 -7.06 16.12 -0.79
N ALA A 24 -6.53 15.52 0.27
CA ALA A 24 -7.24 15.39 1.53
C ALA A 24 -7.44 16.79 2.11
N ASP A 25 -8.65 17.34 1.93
CA ASP A 25 -9.15 18.45 2.71
C ASP A 25 -9.12 18.04 4.19
N ASP A 26 -8.12 18.55 4.91
CA ASP A 26 -7.82 18.31 6.32
C ASP A 26 -8.82 19.13 7.18
N GLY A 27 -10.11 18.94 6.89
CA GLY A 27 -11.21 19.60 7.56
C GLY A 27 -11.19 19.25 9.03
N ASP A 28 -10.88 20.25 9.85
CA ASP A 28 -10.92 20.28 11.31
C ASP A 28 -12.24 19.67 11.80
N ASP A 29 -12.25 18.36 12.07
CA ASP A 29 -13.39 17.66 12.65
C ASP A 29 -13.34 17.94 14.14
N ASP A 30 -13.86 19.12 14.52
CA ASP A 30 -14.12 19.48 15.91
C ASP A 30 -15.01 18.38 16.52
N GLU A 31 -14.36 17.48 17.24
CA GLU A 31 -14.92 16.29 17.89
C GLU A 31 -15.69 16.65 19.18
N ASP A 32 -15.73 17.94 19.53
CA ASP A 32 -16.44 18.49 20.70
C ASP A 32 -17.94 18.69 20.41
N GLY A 33 -18.55 17.78 19.65
CA GLY A 33 -19.97 17.74 19.37
C GLY A 33 -20.74 16.84 20.33
N PRO A 34 -22.08 16.98 20.42
CA PRO A 34 -22.90 16.02 21.15
C PRO A 34 -22.69 14.59 20.63
N GLU A 35 -22.69 13.59 21.52
CA GLU A 35 -22.35 12.19 21.21
C GLU A 35 -23.11 11.63 19.99
N ASP A 36 -24.38 11.98 19.85
CA ASP A 36 -25.22 11.59 18.71
C ASP A 36 -24.70 12.12 17.37
N MET A 37 -24.13 13.33 17.36
CA MET A 37 -23.54 13.93 16.15
C MET A 37 -22.21 13.30 15.81
N VAL A 38 -21.38 12.96 16.80
CA VAL A 38 -20.11 12.23 16.59
C VAL A 38 -20.39 10.85 16.00
N ALA A 39 -21.35 10.11 16.57
CA ALA A 39 -21.76 8.81 16.06
C ALA A 39 -22.33 8.89 14.63
N PHE A 40 -23.13 9.92 14.34
CA PHE A 40 -23.67 10.17 13.00
C PHE A 40 -22.56 10.46 11.98
N ARG A 41 -21.64 11.38 12.27
CA ARG A 41 -20.49 11.71 11.39
C ARG A 41 -19.65 10.48 11.08
N ARG A 42 -19.30 9.69 12.10
CA ARG A 42 -18.61 8.41 11.93
C ARG A 42 -19.39 7.46 11.01
N GLY A 43 -20.70 7.35 11.21
CA GLY A 43 -21.57 6.52 10.36
C GLY A 43 -21.53 6.92 8.89
N VAL A 44 -21.53 8.23 8.59
CA VAL A 44 -21.41 8.77 7.23
C VAL A 44 -20.06 8.40 6.62
N ARG A 45 -18.94 8.60 7.34
CA ARG A 45 -17.58 8.27 6.88
C ARG A 45 -17.43 6.79 6.57
N VAL A 46 -17.86 5.92 7.48
CA VAL A 46 -17.83 4.45 7.29
C VAL A 46 -18.68 4.03 6.08
N ALA A 47 -19.89 4.59 5.93
CA ALA A 47 -20.74 4.28 4.79
C ALA A 47 -20.15 4.73 3.45
N ALA A 48 -19.42 5.85 3.42
CA ALA A 48 -18.73 6.32 2.22
C ALA A 48 -17.59 5.36 1.82
N VAL A 49 -16.75 4.96 2.78
CA VAL A 49 -15.67 3.99 2.55
C VAL A 49 -16.22 2.63 2.07
N GLN A 50 -17.26 2.12 2.71
CA GLN A 50 -17.89 0.86 2.30
C GLN A 50 -18.48 0.92 0.89
N ARG A 51 -19.10 2.04 0.50
CA ARG A 51 -19.62 2.23 -0.85
C ARG A 51 -18.50 2.20 -1.89
N PHE A 52 -17.41 2.92 -1.63
CA PHE A 52 -16.25 2.92 -2.50
C PHE A 52 -15.67 1.52 -2.70
N GLU A 53 -15.48 0.76 -1.61
CA GLU A 53 -14.94 -0.60 -1.69
C GLU A 53 -15.89 -1.58 -2.42
N LYS A 54 -17.20 -1.42 -2.27
CA LYS A 54 -18.20 -2.22 -3.02
C LYS A 54 -18.18 -1.92 -4.52
N ASN A 55 -18.04 -0.66 -4.89
CA ASN A 55 -18.00 -0.21 -6.29
C ASN A 55 -16.69 -0.56 -7.00
N ARG A 56 -15.66 -0.99 -6.26
CA ARG A 56 -14.37 -1.37 -6.83
C ARG A 56 -14.51 -2.56 -7.79
N ARG A 57 -13.81 -2.47 -8.92
CA ARG A 57 -13.74 -3.55 -9.92
C ARG A 57 -13.21 -4.86 -9.30
N PRO A 58 -13.63 -6.04 -9.80
CA PRO A 58 -13.18 -7.34 -9.26
C PRO A 58 -11.66 -7.49 -9.16
N GLY A 59 -10.91 -7.04 -10.18
CA GLY A 59 -9.44 -7.05 -10.16
C GLY A 59 -8.86 -6.17 -9.05
N GLY A 60 -9.40 -4.97 -8.86
CA GLY A 60 -9.01 -4.07 -7.78
C GLY A 60 -9.27 -4.68 -6.39
N ARG A 61 -10.42 -5.33 -6.19
CA ARG A 61 -10.74 -6.02 -4.92
C ARG A 61 -9.75 -7.16 -4.64
N LYS A 62 -9.38 -7.93 -5.66
CA LYS A 62 -8.37 -8.99 -5.56
C LYS A 62 -7.01 -8.42 -5.14
N THR A 63 -6.59 -7.32 -5.75
CA THR A 63 -5.35 -6.61 -5.37
C THR A 63 -5.42 -6.11 -3.94
N GLN A 64 -6.51 -5.42 -3.54
CA GLN A 64 -6.65 -4.92 -2.17
C GLN A 64 -6.61 -6.05 -1.13
N ASN A 65 -7.29 -7.17 -1.38
CA ASN A 65 -7.24 -8.34 -0.50
C ASN A 65 -5.82 -8.89 -0.36
N ALA A 66 -5.01 -8.85 -1.41
CA ALA A 66 -3.60 -9.21 -1.33
C ALA A 66 -2.80 -8.21 -0.47
N MET A 67 -3.09 -6.92 -0.55
CA MET A 67 -2.46 -5.89 0.28
C MET A 67 -2.81 -6.06 1.76
N VAL A 68 -4.08 -6.33 2.08
CA VAL A 68 -4.52 -6.63 3.46
C VAL A 68 -3.79 -7.85 4.01
N ARG A 69 -3.60 -8.90 3.21
CA ARG A 69 -2.82 -10.08 3.63
C ARG A 69 -1.36 -9.73 3.90
N ALA A 70 -0.72 -8.96 3.01
CA ALA A 70 0.66 -8.53 3.19
C ALA A 70 0.85 -7.66 4.45
N TRP A 71 -0.10 -6.77 4.72
CA TRP A 71 -0.12 -5.98 5.95
C TRP A 71 -0.27 -6.84 7.20
N ASN A 72 -1.25 -7.75 7.23
CA ASN A 72 -1.49 -8.64 8.37
C ASN A 72 -0.29 -9.54 8.70
N GLU A 73 0.44 -9.99 7.68
CA GLU A 73 1.66 -10.75 7.87
C GLU A 73 2.77 -9.90 8.49
N PHE A 74 2.98 -8.69 7.94
CA PHE A 74 3.91 -7.73 8.51
C PHE A 74 3.60 -7.46 9.98
N THR A 75 2.33 -7.21 10.32
CA THR A 75 1.94 -6.91 11.70
C THR A 75 2.09 -8.13 12.61
N THR A 76 1.79 -9.34 12.14
CA THR A 76 2.03 -10.56 12.91
C THR A 76 3.52 -10.70 13.31
N ILE A 77 4.44 -10.41 12.39
CA ILE A 77 5.89 -10.47 12.63
C ILE A 77 6.36 -9.35 13.58
N HIS A 78 5.84 -8.13 13.39
CA HIS A 78 6.37 -6.93 14.06
C HIS A 78 5.72 -6.65 15.41
N THR A 79 4.47 -7.07 15.62
CA THR A 79 3.83 -7.06 16.95
C THR A 79 4.46 -8.13 17.85
N GLY A 80 4.74 -9.32 17.31
CA GLY A 80 5.45 -10.38 18.05
C GLY A 80 6.85 -9.96 18.52
N SER A 81 7.52 -9.11 17.75
CA SER A 81 8.83 -8.52 18.09
C SER A 81 8.75 -7.16 18.80
N LYS A 82 7.54 -6.70 19.18
CA LYS A 82 7.27 -5.41 19.85
C LYS A 82 7.81 -4.18 19.11
N LYS A 83 7.94 -4.26 17.78
CA LYS A 83 8.38 -3.15 16.92
C LYS A 83 7.23 -2.22 16.53
N ILE A 84 6.00 -2.73 16.55
CA ILE A 84 4.76 -1.95 16.42
C ILE A 84 3.80 -2.36 17.55
N PRO A 85 2.98 -1.44 18.07
CA PRO A 85 2.10 -1.72 19.21
C PRO A 85 0.79 -2.42 18.81
N ASP A 86 0.27 -2.16 17.62
CA ASP A 86 -1.03 -2.63 17.15
C ASP A 86 -1.09 -2.68 15.60
N ASN A 87 -2.29 -2.90 15.06
CA ASN A 87 -2.55 -3.00 13.62
C ASN A 87 -2.88 -1.64 12.96
N ILE A 88 -2.73 -0.52 13.67
CA ILE A 88 -3.02 0.80 13.10
C ILE A 88 -1.84 1.23 12.24
N ILE A 89 -2.16 1.71 11.04
CA ILE A 89 -1.19 2.31 10.13
C ILE A 89 -0.90 3.72 10.59
N ASP A 90 0.21 3.93 11.27
CA ASP A 90 0.82 5.23 11.54
C ASP A 90 2.16 5.37 10.80
N GLU A 91 2.76 6.56 10.84
CA GLU A 91 4.02 6.88 10.16
C GLU A 91 5.12 5.85 10.47
N HIS A 92 5.31 5.50 11.74
CA HIS A 92 6.33 4.54 12.16
C HIS A 92 6.09 3.14 11.58
N SER A 93 4.87 2.63 11.70
CA SER A 93 4.49 1.33 11.13
C SER A 93 4.63 1.31 9.61
N LEU A 94 4.32 2.41 8.93
CA LEU A 94 4.38 2.53 7.48
C LEU A 94 5.83 2.60 6.97
N LEU A 95 6.72 3.32 7.66
CA LEU A 95 8.17 3.31 7.37
C LEU A 95 8.77 1.91 7.53
N LEU A 96 8.41 1.20 8.60
CA LEU A 96 8.82 -0.19 8.79
C LEU A 96 8.26 -1.11 7.70
N TYR A 97 7.02 -0.89 7.27
CA TYR A 97 6.39 -1.68 6.22
C TYR A 97 7.03 -1.45 4.85
N ILE A 98 7.35 -0.19 4.50
CA ILE A 98 8.09 0.17 3.29
C ILE A 98 9.44 -0.56 3.26
N LYS A 99 10.18 -0.51 4.38
CA LYS A 99 11.46 -1.21 4.53
C LYS A 99 11.28 -2.72 4.36
N PHE A 100 10.33 -3.32 5.08
CA PHE A 100 10.01 -4.74 5.01
C PHE A 100 9.70 -5.19 3.57
N CYS A 101 8.90 -4.41 2.84
CA CYS A 101 8.52 -4.72 1.48
C CYS A 101 9.67 -4.59 0.48
N ALA A 102 10.59 -3.64 0.67
CA ALA A 102 11.74 -3.43 -0.20
C ALA A 102 12.87 -4.46 0.02
N GLU A 103 12.96 -5.01 1.23
CA GLU A 103 14.03 -5.94 1.62
C GLU A 103 13.63 -7.42 1.44
N ARG A 104 12.33 -7.71 1.36
CA ARG A 104 11.87 -9.09 1.14
C ARG A 104 11.99 -9.53 -0.32
N PRO A 105 12.13 -10.84 -0.57
CA PRO A 105 12.07 -11.37 -1.92
C PRO A 105 10.68 -11.27 -2.56
N LYS A 106 10.61 -11.45 -3.89
CA LYS A 106 9.34 -11.75 -4.56
C LYS A 106 8.80 -13.08 -4.02
N ARG A 107 7.50 -13.30 -4.16
CA ARG A 107 6.85 -14.52 -3.72
C ARG A 107 6.25 -15.30 -4.86
N ASP A 108 6.26 -16.61 -4.72
CA ASP A 108 5.60 -17.52 -5.64
C ASP A 108 4.07 -17.51 -5.45
N ARG A 109 3.38 -18.30 -6.27
CA ARG A 109 1.90 -18.45 -6.22
C ARG A 109 1.38 -19.07 -4.91
N LYS A 110 2.27 -19.65 -4.11
CA LYS A 110 1.99 -20.29 -2.81
C LYS A 110 2.35 -19.38 -1.64
N GLY A 111 2.96 -18.21 -1.90
CA GLY A 111 3.39 -17.26 -0.89
C GLY A 111 4.80 -17.52 -0.35
N ASN A 112 5.57 -18.43 -0.94
CA ASN A 112 6.95 -18.69 -0.54
C ASN A 112 7.89 -17.66 -1.17
N ASP A 113 8.91 -17.25 -0.44
CA ASP A 113 9.92 -16.35 -0.94
C ASP A 113 10.75 -17.02 -2.07
N ILE A 114 11.02 -16.27 -3.13
CA ILE A 114 11.83 -16.69 -4.27
C ILE A 114 13.26 -16.13 -4.04
N PRO A 115 14.25 -16.95 -3.67
CA PRO A 115 15.59 -16.47 -3.35
C PRO A 115 16.22 -15.69 -4.50
N GLY A 116 16.99 -14.65 -4.17
CA GLY A 116 17.70 -13.82 -5.16
C GLY A 116 16.82 -12.86 -5.96
N THR A 117 15.54 -12.74 -5.64
CA THR A 117 14.62 -11.77 -6.25
C THR A 117 14.33 -10.60 -5.31
N PHE A 118 13.87 -9.49 -5.87
CA PHE A 118 13.44 -8.30 -5.13
C PHE A 118 12.09 -7.80 -5.63
N VAL A 119 11.30 -7.21 -4.75
CA VAL A 119 10.04 -6.55 -5.15
C VAL A 119 10.34 -5.37 -6.07
N GLY A 120 9.68 -5.32 -7.22
CA GLY A 120 9.89 -4.25 -8.21
C GLY A 120 9.14 -2.96 -7.86
N ALA A 121 9.52 -1.86 -8.53
CA ALA A 121 8.98 -0.52 -8.31
C ALA A 121 7.45 -0.45 -8.34
N SER A 122 6.81 -1.00 -9.37
CA SER A 122 5.34 -1.02 -9.51
C SER A 122 4.66 -1.78 -8.36
N GLN A 123 5.28 -2.86 -7.87
CA GLN A 123 4.75 -3.61 -6.73
C GLN A 123 4.92 -2.86 -5.41
N LEU A 124 6.05 -2.17 -5.20
CA LEU A 124 6.24 -1.31 -4.03
C LEU A 124 5.20 -0.19 -3.98
N LYS A 125 4.95 0.49 -5.12
CA LYS A 125 3.89 1.50 -5.25
C LYS A 125 2.53 0.91 -4.86
N LYS A 126 2.18 -0.27 -5.40
CA LYS A 126 0.90 -0.96 -5.08
C LYS A 126 0.77 -1.32 -3.60
N LEU A 127 1.84 -1.82 -2.97
CA LEU A 127 1.86 -2.16 -1.54
C LEU A 127 1.65 -0.93 -0.67
N PHE A 128 2.31 0.18 -1.00
CA PHE A 128 2.18 1.45 -0.29
C PHE A 128 0.75 2.01 -0.35
N PHE A 129 0.20 2.21 -1.55
CA PHE A 129 -1.18 2.70 -1.69
C PHE A 129 -2.23 1.68 -1.19
N GLY A 130 -1.90 0.39 -1.21
CA GLY A 130 -2.69 -0.65 -0.57
C GLY A 130 -2.82 -0.45 0.93
N ALA A 131 -1.71 -0.11 1.61
CA ALA A 131 -1.70 0.22 3.03
C ALA A 131 -2.48 1.51 3.32
N LEU A 132 -2.31 2.57 2.52
CA LEU A 132 -3.09 3.80 2.70
C LEU A 132 -4.61 3.58 2.58
N ARG A 133 -5.05 2.62 1.76
CA ARG A 133 -6.46 2.23 1.69
C ARG A 133 -6.96 1.53 2.94
N ILE A 134 -6.12 0.76 3.63
CA ILE A 134 -6.44 0.20 4.96
C ILE A 134 -6.49 1.35 5.97
N ARG A 135 -5.57 2.31 5.88
CA ARG A 135 -5.57 3.49 6.75
C ARG A 135 -6.86 4.31 6.62
N LYS A 136 -7.35 4.52 5.40
CA LYS A 136 -8.64 5.16 5.14
C LYS A 136 -9.80 4.50 5.90
N GLU A 137 -9.80 3.17 6.05
CA GLU A 137 -10.79 2.47 6.88
C GLU A 137 -10.61 2.79 8.37
N HIS A 138 -9.38 2.90 8.86
CA HIS A 138 -9.12 3.33 10.23
C HIS A 138 -9.60 4.77 10.49
N ASP A 139 -9.30 5.72 9.60
CA ASP A 139 -9.71 7.13 9.72
C ASP A 139 -11.22 7.34 9.60
N ALA A 140 -11.93 6.43 8.91
CA ALA A 140 -13.38 6.46 8.87
C ALA A 140 -14.00 6.00 10.20
N ASN A 141 -13.36 5.03 10.88
CA ASN A 141 -13.84 4.49 12.15
C ASN A 141 -13.42 5.36 13.34
N LEU A 142 -12.24 5.97 13.29
CA LEU A 142 -11.62 6.77 14.36
C LEU A 142 -11.00 8.04 13.76
N PRO A 143 -11.77 9.13 13.60
CA PRO A 143 -11.30 10.37 12.98
C PRO A 143 -10.09 11.01 13.69
N THR A 144 -9.98 10.89 15.02
CA THR A 144 -8.80 11.33 15.79
C THR A 144 -7.47 10.78 15.33
N LEU A 145 -7.44 9.66 14.61
CA LEU A 145 -6.19 9.03 14.22
C LEU A 145 -5.35 9.94 13.32
N ALA A 146 -5.96 10.77 12.48
CA ALA A 146 -5.21 11.70 11.62
C ALA A 146 -4.30 12.63 12.46
N ARG A 147 -4.84 13.13 13.58
CA ARG A 147 -4.12 14.03 14.51
C ARG A 147 -3.19 13.29 15.46
N THR A 148 -3.63 12.17 16.03
CA THR A 148 -2.92 11.49 17.12
C THR A 148 -1.85 10.52 16.63
N ARG A 149 -2.05 9.94 15.45
CA ARG A 149 -1.20 8.91 14.85
C ARG A 149 -1.19 9.10 13.32
N PRO A 150 -0.61 10.20 12.82
CA PRO A 150 -0.58 10.48 11.39
C PRO A 150 0.10 9.32 10.65
N ALA A 151 -0.41 8.98 9.47
CA ALA A 151 0.13 7.90 8.65
C ALA A 151 1.12 8.40 7.59
N THR A 152 0.88 9.57 7.01
CA THR A 152 1.65 10.15 5.92
C THR A 152 2.37 11.41 6.38
N SER A 153 3.59 11.57 5.90
CA SER A 153 4.45 12.74 6.10
C SER A 153 5.39 12.84 4.89
N VAL A 154 6.09 13.97 4.73
CA VAL A 154 7.13 14.10 3.69
C VAL A 154 8.17 12.97 3.81
N ILE A 155 8.51 12.56 5.04
CA ILE A 155 9.48 11.49 5.32
C ILE A 155 8.97 10.15 4.78
N VAL A 156 7.68 9.85 4.93
CA VAL A 156 7.06 8.63 4.38
C VAL A 156 7.12 8.61 2.86
N TYR A 157 6.78 9.73 2.21
CA TYR A 157 6.82 9.84 0.76
C TYR A 157 8.24 9.73 0.20
N ASP A 158 9.21 10.39 0.83
CA ASP A 158 10.62 10.28 0.46
C ASP A 158 11.15 8.84 0.65
N SER A 159 10.70 8.16 1.71
CA SER A 159 11.07 6.77 1.96
C SER A 159 10.58 5.83 0.86
N ILE A 160 9.30 5.89 0.47
CA ILE A 160 8.78 5.03 -0.61
C ILE A 160 9.40 5.39 -1.96
N LYS A 161 9.60 6.68 -2.24
CA LYS A 161 10.25 7.14 -3.48
C LYS A 161 11.68 6.59 -3.58
N THR A 162 12.45 6.69 -2.49
CA THR A 162 13.81 6.13 -2.43
C THR A 162 13.82 4.64 -2.73
N ARG A 163 12.88 3.86 -2.16
CA ARG A 163 12.80 2.41 -2.43
C ARG A 163 12.36 2.09 -3.86
N ILE A 164 11.52 2.92 -4.46
CA ILE A 164 11.14 2.80 -5.87
C ILE A 164 12.35 3.06 -6.77
N ASP A 165 13.12 4.12 -6.52
CA ASP A 165 14.33 4.45 -7.29
C ASP A 165 15.40 3.35 -7.16
N GLU A 166 15.59 2.80 -5.95
CA GLU A 166 16.45 1.63 -5.73
C GLU A 166 16.00 0.40 -6.52
N ALA A 167 14.69 0.17 -6.64
CA ALA A 167 14.17 -0.95 -7.42
C ALA A 167 14.40 -0.75 -8.93
N LEU A 168 14.12 0.46 -9.45
CA LEU A 168 14.35 0.81 -10.85
C LEU A 168 15.82 0.67 -11.27
N THR A 169 16.75 1.08 -10.39
CA THR A 169 18.19 0.96 -10.65
C THR A 169 18.71 -0.48 -10.61
N ARG A 170 18.05 -1.39 -9.87
CA ARG A 170 18.40 -2.82 -9.89
C ARG A 170 17.93 -3.50 -11.18
N ASP A 171 16.73 -3.14 -11.64
CA ASP A 171 16.15 -3.70 -12.86
C ASP A 171 16.92 -3.24 -14.12
N SER A 172 17.38 -1.99 -14.18
CA SER A 172 18.23 -1.53 -15.28
C SER A 172 19.59 -2.23 -15.33
N ARG A 173 20.20 -2.52 -14.17
CA ARG A 173 21.48 -3.25 -14.08
C ARG A 173 21.36 -4.74 -14.39
N SER A 174 20.21 -5.37 -14.14
CA SER A 174 19.99 -6.77 -14.50
C SER A 174 19.81 -6.92 -16.02
N SER A 175 19.21 -5.93 -16.67
CA SER A 175 19.05 -5.87 -18.12
C SER A 175 20.40 -5.72 -18.87
N SER A 176 21.28 -4.81 -18.43
CA SER A 176 22.62 -4.67 -19.06
C SER A 176 23.58 -5.84 -18.83
N ARG A 177 23.29 -6.76 -17.89
CA ARG A 177 24.15 -7.92 -17.61
C ARG A 177 23.90 -9.09 -18.56
N PHE A 178 22.77 -9.10 -19.27
CA PHE A 178 22.45 -10.11 -20.28
C PHE A 178 23.08 -9.83 -21.66
N GLU A 179 23.36 -8.56 -21.98
CA GLU A 179 23.96 -8.18 -23.27
C GLU A 179 25.47 -8.49 -23.38
N PHE A 180 26.13 -8.85 -22.27
CA PHE A 180 27.58 -9.11 -22.25
C PHE A 180 27.99 -10.59 -22.36
N LEU A 181 27.02 -11.51 -22.50
CA LEU A 181 27.28 -12.96 -22.55
C LEU A 181 27.03 -13.62 -23.91
N GLU A 182 26.73 -12.86 -24.97
CA GLU A 182 26.52 -13.38 -26.34
C GLU A 182 27.70 -13.23 -27.31
N THR A 183 28.87 -12.81 -26.83
CA THR A 183 30.10 -12.84 -27.64
C THR A 183 31.18 -13.56 -26.88
N TYR A 184 31.37 -14.86 -27.15
CA TYR A 184 32.64 -15.55 -27.40
C TYR A 184 32.40 -17.01 -27.81
#